data_AF-S2EE15-F1
#
_entry.id   AF-S2EE15-F1
#
_cell.length_a   1.000
_cell.length_b   1.000
_cell.length_c   1.000
_cell.angle_alpha   90.00
_cell.angle_beta   90.00
_cell.angle_gamma   90.00
#
_symmetry.space_group_name_H-M   'P 1'
#
loop_
_entity.id
_entity.type
_entity.pdbx_description
1 polymer ?
#
loop_
_entity_poly.entity_id
_entity_poly.type
_entity_poly.pdbx_seq_one_letter_code
_entity_poly.pdbx_strand_id
1 'polypeptide(L)'
;MSSVKNYIYLFFFQFIAFSCVQPPENFPSVPEINFEDMAFSSASGADSLIIRVGFRDAEGDLGLNPTDIDPPFQPVTFRRNNSGNLIVFSQRPPEAPAYNPIDWAINPIVNNVIVTDTVWVEQNENHNNIFIKFFIKRNGVFTEFRWEDPPYFTTFSGRFPRILNNNQGQPVEGSLQYAMLSFGWESIFRNDTIRIDVQIQDRALNRSNVVSSPEVTLNQIRRTAR
;
A
#
# COMPACT_ATOMS: atom_id res chain seq x y z
N MET A 1 -17.93 -79.19 34.12
CA MET A 1 -18.16 -78.18 35.17
C MET A 1 -17.43 -76.90 34.80
N SER A 2 -18.18 -75.80 34.62
CA SER A 2 -17.79 -74.38 34.73
C SER A 2 -16.53 -73.90 33.94
N SER A 3 -16.67 -73.48 32.67
CA SER A 3 -16.86 -72.08 32.20
C SER A 3 -15.74 -71.10 32.60
N VAL A 4 -14.80 -70.86 31.68
CA VAL A 4 -13.80 -69.78 31.75
C VAL A 4 -14.35 -68.60 30.95
N LYS A 5 -14.63 -67.48 31.61
CA LYS A 5 -15.17 -66.26 31.00
C LYS A 5 -14.07 -65.57 30.18
N ASN A 6 -14.28 -65.50 28.86
CA ASN A 6 -13.50 -64.67 27.94
C ASN A 6 -13.85 -63.19 28.16
N TYR A 7 -12.90 -62.41 28.65
CA TYR A 7 -12.98 -60.96 28.63
C TYR A 7 -12.25 -60.44 27.40
N ILE A 8 -12.95 -60.35 26.28
CA ILE A 8 -12.51 -59.58 25.12
C ILE A 8 -12.82 -58.12 25.44
N TYR A 9 -11.82 -57.40 25.95
CA TYR A 9 -11.88 -55.94 26.02
C TYR A 9 -11.63 -55.40 24.62
N LEU A 10 -12.71 -55.12 23.88
CA LEU A 10 -12.68 -54.35 22.65
C LEU A 10 -12.47 -52.88 23.03
N PHE A 11 -11.20 -52.47 23.18
CA PHE A 11 -10.84 -51.07 23.37
C PHE A 11 -11.01 -50.35 22.03
N PHE A 12 -12.20 -49.82 21.78
CA PHE A 12 -12.49 -48.97 20.63
C PHE A 12 -11.78 -47.63 20.85
N PHE A 13 -10.51 -47.56 20.46
CA PHE A 13 -9.71 -46.33 20.48
C PHE A 13 -10.28 -45.42 19.40
N GLN A 14 -11.21 -44.56 19.80
CA GLN A 14 -11.85 -43.58 18.96
C GLN A 14 -10.81 -42.52 18.60
N PHE A 15 -10.10 -42.75 17.50
CA PHE A 15 -9.23 -41.76 16.86
C PHE A 15 -10.12 -40.62 16.35
N ILE A 16 -10.35 -39.61 17.21
CA ILE A 16 -10.85 -38.31 16.77
C ILE A 16 -9.67 -37.65 16.08
N ALA A 17 -9.52 -37.89 14.78
CA ALA A 17 -8.63 -37.09 13.94
C ALA A 17 -9.21 -35.67 13.87
N PHE A 18 -8.77 -34.80 14.78
CA PHE A 18 -8.83 -33.36 14.57
C PHE A 18 -7.93 -33.06 13.37
N SER A 19 -8.49 -33.18 12.17
CA SER A 19 -7.91 -32.61 10.97
C SER A 19 -8.10 -31.10 11.01
N CYS A 20 -7.40 -30.41 11.91
CA CYS A 20 -7.00 -29.05 11.59
C CYS A 20 -5.96 -29.19 10.49
N VAL A 21 -6.36 -28.90 9.25
CA VAL A 21 -5.40 -28.63 8.19
C VAL A 21 -4.58 -27.44 8.69
N GLN A 22 -3.37 -27.71 9.17
CA GLN A 22 -2.47 -26.64 9.58
C GLN A 22 -2.20 -25.81 8.31
N PRO A 23 -2.46 -24.50 8.32
CA PRO A 23 -2.01 -23.64 7.24
C PRO A 23 -0.51 -23.85 7.04
N PRO A 24 -0.01 -23.84 5.79
CA PRO A 24 1.40 -24.10 5.50
C PRO A 24 2.32 -23.35 6.48
N GLU A 25 3.26 -24.03 7.13
CA GLU A 25 4.07 -23.44 8.21
C GLU A 25 5.09 -22.37 7.75
N ASN A 26 4.97 -21.86 6.52
CA ASN A 26 5.97 -21.02 5.86
C ASN A 26 5.48 -19.61 5.52
N PHE A 27 4.58 -19.03 6.33
CA PHE A 27 4.20 -17.63 6.19
C PHE A 27 5.25 -16.72 6.85
N PRO A 28 5.68 -15.64 6.18
CA PRO A 28 6.65 -14.71 6.74
C PRO A 28 5.96 -13.70 7.66
N SER A 29 6.63 -13.32 8.76
CA SER A 29 6.13 -12.26 9.66
C SER A 29 6.33 -10.83 9.13
N VAL A 30 7.13 -10.68 8.07
CA VAL A 30 7.19 -9.46 7.27
C VAL A 30 6.47 -9.76 5.98
N PRO A 31 5.56 -8.90 5.49
CA PRO A 31 4.77 -9.22 4.33
C PRO A 31 5.65 -9.52 3.11
N GLU A 32 5.34 -10.59 2.39
CA GLU A 32 6.03 -10.95 1.16
C GLU A 32 5.07 -10.78 -0.02
N ILE A 33 5.54 -10.15 -1.09
CA ILE A 33 4.76 -9.94 -2.31
C ILE A 33 5.45 -10.47 -3.56
N ASN A 34 4.65 -10.78 -4.57
CA ASN A 34 5.10 -11.07 -5.94
C ASN A 34 4.26 -10.28 -6.96
N PHE A 35 4.87 -9.89 -8.07
CA PHE A 35 4.15 -9.18 -9.14
C PHE A 35 3.37 -10.17 -10.00
N GLU A 36 2.06 -9.95 -10.16
CA GLU A 36 1.19 -10.86 -10.92
C GLU A 36 0.77 -10.30 -12.28
N ASP A 37 0.27 -9.05 -12.34
CA ASP A 37 -0.30 -8.47 -13.56
C ASP A 37 -0.20 -6.94 -13.61
N MET A 38 -0.15 -6.39 -14.82
CA MET A 38 -0.31 -4.96 -15.10
C MET A 38 -1.19 -4.75 -16.33
N ALA A 39 -2.21 -3.91 -16.18
CA ALA A 39 -3.16 -3.62 -17.24
C ALA A 39 -3.51 -2.14 -17.31
N PHE A 40 -3.72 -1.64 -18.52
CA PHE A 40 -4.20 -0.30 -18.79
C PHE A 40 -5.64 -0.35 -19.31
N SER A 41 -6.53 0.43 -18.71
CA SER A 41 -7.92 0.56 -19.13
C SER A 41 -8.24 2.02 -19.43
N SER A 42 -8.52 2.31 -20.69
CA SER A 42 -9.01 3.63 -21.09
C SER A 42 -10.51 3.76 -20.83
N ALA A 43 -10.96 4.92 -20.33
CA ALA A 43 -12.38 5.19 -20.05
C ALA A 43 -12.82 6.55 -20.61
N SER A 44 -14.13 6.83 -20.63
CA SER A 44 -14.64 8.17 -20.95
C SER A 44 -14.33 9.20 -19.87
N GLY A 45 -13.98 8.74 -18.67
CA GLY A 45 -13.51 9.54 -17.54
C GLY A 45 -11.99 9.39 -17.34
N ALA A 46 -11.57 9.20 -16.10
CA ALA A 46 -10.16 8.93 -15.80
C ALA A 46 -9.77 7.52 -16.27
N ASP A 47 -8.62 7.42 -16.91
CA ASP A 47 -8.04 6.14 -17.29
C ASP A 47 -7.47 5.43 -16.05
N SER A 48 -7.36 4.11 -16.10
CA SER A 48 -6.85 3.28 -15.00
C SER A 48 -5.59 2.53 -15.41
N LEU A 49 -4.49 2.73 -14.67
CA LEU A 49 -3.38 1.79 -14.64
C LEU A 49 -3.60 0.85 -13.45
N ILE A 50 -3.79 -0.43 -13.73
CA ILE A 50 -4.23 -1.43 -12.77
C ILE A 50 -3.09 -2.42 -12.58
N ILE A 51 -2.74 -2.69 -11.33
CA ILE A 51 -1.72 -3.66 -10.97
C ILE A 51 -2.34 -4.76 -10.13
N ARG A 52 -1.74 -5.94 -10.18
CA ARG A 52 -2.05 -7.04 -9.29
C ARG A 52 -0.77 -7.57 -8.67
N VAL A 53 -0.77 -7.73 -7.35
CA VAL A 53 0.33 -8.34 -6.60
C VAL A 53 -0.24 -9.45 -5.71
N GLY A 54 0.45 -10.59 -5.68
CA GLY A 54 0.19 -11.63 -4.70
C GLY A 54 0.83 -11.24 -3.37
N PHE A 55 0.23 -11.61 -2.24
CA PHE A 55 0.77 -11.36 -0.91
C PHE A 55 0.69 -12.59 -0.02
N ARG A 56 1.60 -12.68 0.95
CA ARG A 56 1.63 -13.67 2.03
C ARG A 56 2.08 -12.97 3.32
N ASP A 57 1.38 -13.22 4.42
CA ASP A 57 1.64 -12.59 5.72
C ASP A 57 1.19 -13.50 6.87
N ALA A 58 1.99 -13.65 7.92
CA ALA A 58 1.73 -14.62 8.99
C ALA A 58 0.73 -14.11 10.04
N GLU A 59 0.73 -12.81 10.31
CA GLU A 59 -0.08 -12.17 11.35
C GLU A 59 -1.44 -11.69 10.82
N GLY A 60 -1.59 -11.54 9.50
CA GLY A 60 -2.81 -11.05 8.87
C GLY A 60 -3.06 -9.58 9.16
N ASP A 61 -2.01 -8.82 9.45
CA ASP A 61 -2.11 -7.42 9.88
C ASP A 61 -1.97 -6.40 8.74
N LEU A 62 -2.10 -6.87 7.51
CA LEU A 62 -2.15 -6.04 6.31
C LEU A 62 -3.38 -5.12 6.24
N GLY A 63 -3.17 -3.93 5.69
CA GLY A 63 -4.20 -2.95 5.38
C GLY A 63 -4.54 -2.00 6.53
N LEU A 64 -5.15 -0.86 6.19
CA LEU A 64 -5.53 0.20 7.13
C LEU A 64 -7.01 0.54 6.97
N ASN A 65 -7.64 0.94 8.06
CA ASN A 65 -8.97 1.55 8.00
C ASN A 65 -8.86 3.01 7.52
N PRO A 66 -9.91 3.56 6.89
CA PRO A 66 -9.97 4.98 6.55
C PRO A 66 -9.80 5.91 7.76
N THR A 67 -10.16 5.42 8.95
CA THR A 67 -10.05 6.15 10.22
C THR A 67 -8.71 5.98 10.93
N ASP A 68 -7.79 5.14 10.42
CA ASP A 68 -6.45 4.99 10.98
C ASP A 68 -5.59 6.19 10.55
N ILE A 69 -5.89 7.36 11.10
CA ILE A 69 -5.28 8.67 10.76
C ILE A 69 -4.65 9.37 11.97
N ASP A 70 -4.60 8.69 13.11
CA ASP A 70 -3.80 9.09 14.26
C ASP A 70 -2.37 8.54 14.13
N PRO A 71 -1.40 9.10 14.87
CA PRO A 71 -0.04 8.56 14.89
C PRO A 71 0.01 7.05 15.17
N PRO A 72 0.77 6.27 14.38
CA PRO A 72 1.77 6.70 13.38
C PRO A 72 1.27 6.91 11.94
N PHE A 73 -0.05 6.92 11.70
CA PHE A 73 -0.67 6.92 10.36
C PHE A 73 -1.29 8.26 9.95
N GLN A 74 -1.02 9.34 10.69
CA GLN A 74 -1.50 10.69 10.36
C GLN A 74 -1.01 11.13 8.99
N PRO A 75 -1.80 11.88 8.19
CA PRO A 75 -1.42 12.23 6.82
C PRO A 75 -0.17 13.09 6.74
N VAL A 76 -0.03 14.04 7.68
CA VAL A 76 1.07 14.99 7.68
C VAL A 76 1.54 15.30 9.10
N THR A 77 2.79 15.72 9.22
CA THR A 77 3.35 16.34 10.42
C THR A 77 3.48 17.85 10.20
N PHE A 78 3.01 18.65 11.14
CA PHE A 78 3.14 20.11 11.06
C PHE A 78 4.54 20.55 11.47
N ARG A 79 5.24 21.25 10.57
CA ARG A 79 6.58 21.79 10.86
C ARG A 79 6.46 22.94 11.87
N ARG A 80 7.37 22.95 12.84
CA ARG A 80 7.45 23.96 13.89
C ARG A 80 8.85 24.56 13.93
N ASN A 81 8.94 25.83 14.32
CA ASN A 81 10.21 26.49 14.56
C ASN A 81 10.81 26.06 15.91
N ASN A 82 12.00 26.58 16.24
CA ASN A 82 12.71 26.28 17.48
C ASN A 82 11.94 26.68 18.76
N SER A 83 10.96 27.57 18.65
CA SER A 83 10.09 27.98 19.75
C SER A 83 8.81 27.13 19.87
N GLY A 84 8.63 26.13 18.99
CA GLY A 84 7.46 25.27 18.95
C GLY A 84 6.25 25.85 18.22
N ASN A 85 6.37 27.04 17.61
CA ASN A 85 5.29 27.67 16.84
C ASN A 85 5.22 27.07 15.44
N LEU A 86 4.00 26.97 14.88
CA LEU A 86 3.80 26.54 13.50
C LEU A 86 4.56 27.45 12.52
N ILE A 87 5.18 26.87 11.51
CA ILE A 87 5.77 27.65 10.43
C ILE A 87 4.67 27.95 9.40
N VAL A 88 4.23 29.20 9.36
CA VAL A 88 3.20 29.68 8.42
C VAL A 88 3.83 30.30 7.19
N PHE A 89 3.13 30.26 6.05
CA PHE A 89 3.65 30.68 4.74
C PHE A 89 4.06 32.15 4.72
N SER A 90 3.30 33.00 5.42
CA SER A 90 3.56 34.44 5.54
C SER A 90 4.86 34.78 6.29
N GLN A 91 5.33 33.89 7.17
CA GLN A 91 6.51 34.07 8.03
C GLN A 91 7.54 32.96 7.83
N ARG A 92 7.49 32.27 6.69
CA ARG A 92 8.35 31.12 6.40
C ARG A 92 9.82 31.54 6.27
N PRO A 93 10.76 30.67 6.67
CA PRO A 93 12.17 30.96 6.51
C PRO A 93 12.59 30.84 5.03
N PRO A 94 13.74 31.43 4.63
CA PRO A 94 14.18 31.47 3.22
C PRO A 94 14.38 30.08 2.58
N GLU A 95 14.73 29.07 3.37
CA GLU A 95 14.92 27.68 2.95
C GLU A 95 13.60 26.91 2.72
N ALA A 96 12.46 27.48 3.11
CA ALA A 96 11.16 26.83 2.93
C ALA A 96 10.83 26.71 1.43
N PRO A 97 10.18 25.60 1.02
CA PRO A 97 9.82 25.39 -0.38
C PRO A 97 8.86 26.47 -0.87
N ALA A 98 8.91 26.74 -2.18
CA ALA A 98 7.87 27.53 -2.84
C ALA A 98 6.50 26.87 -2.62
N TYR A 99 5.43 27.67 -2.71
CA TYR A 99 4.07 27.12 -2.53
C TYR A 99 3.84 25.96 -3.50
N ASN A 100 3.38 24.84 -2.95
CA ASN A 100 2.92 23.68 -3.68
C ASN A 100 1.99 22.84 -2.77
N PRO A 101 1.16 21.95 -3.35
CA PRO A 101 0.18 21.18 -2.58
C PRO A 101 0.73 20.12 -1.62
N ILE A 102 2.01 19.71 -1.74
CA ILE A 102 2.58 18.65 -0.90
C ILE A 102 3.28 19.21 0.35
N ASP A 103 3.89 20.39 0.25
CA ASP A 103 4.64 20.99 1.36
C ASP A 103 3.78 21.97 2.19
N TRP A 104 2.59 22.35 1.70
CA TRP A 104 1.79 23.41 2.30
C TRP A 104 0.33 23.02 2.47
N ALA A 105 -0.15 23.04 3.71
CA ALA A 105 -1.56 22.82 4.04
C ALA A 105 -2.29 24.15 4.22
N ILE A 106 -3.35 24.40 3.43
CA ILE A 106 -4.17 25.61 3.54
C ILE A 106 -5.21 25.43 4.65
N ASN A 107 -5.28 26.42 5.55
CA ASN A 107 -6.25 26.50 6.64
C ASN A 107 -6.43 25.20 7.46
N PRO A 108 -5.34 24.52 7.89
CA PRO A 108 -5.45 23.22 8.52
C PRO A 108 -6.07 23.32 9.92
N ILE A 109 -6.63 22.20 10.38
CA ILE A 109 -7.04 22.03 11.78
C ILE A 109 -5.84 21.47 12.55
N VAL A 110 -5.39 22.21 13.57
CA VAL A 110 -4.30 21.79 14.47
C VAL A 110 -4.83 21.85 15.90
N ASN A 111 -4.72 20.74 16.64
CA ASN A 111 -5.24 20.62 18.01
C ASN A 111 -6.71 21.08 18.12
N ASN A 112 -7.54 20.65 17.17
CA ASN A 112 -8.96 20.98 17.12
C ASN A 112 -9.29 22.48 16.89
N VAL A 113 -8.33 23.27 16.41
CA VAL A 113 -8.48 24.70 16.06
C VAL A 113 -8.11 24.93 14.61
N ILE A 114 -8.92 25.69 13.87
CA ILE A 114 -8.60 26.10 12.50
C ILE A 114 -7.51 27.18 12.55
N VAL A 115 -6.39 26.93 11.87
CA VAL A 115 -5.32 27.92 11.65
C VAL A 115 -5.64 28.68 10.38
N THR A 116 -5.92 29.99 10.46
CA THR A 116 -6.25 30.83 9.29
C THR A 116 -4.99 31.32 8.55
N ASP A 117 -4.12 30.39 8.14
CA ASP A 117 -2.94 30.62 7.28
C ASP A 117 -2.61 29.30 6.55
N THR A 118 -1.61 29.33 5.69
CA THR A 118 -1.03 28.15 5.05
C THR A 118 0.16 27.68 5.87
N VAL A 119 0.20 26.41 6.27
CA VAL A 119 1.18 25.87 7.22
C VAL A 119 2.12 24.90 6.51
N TRP A 120 3.43 24.99 6.78
CA TRP A 120 4.41 24.05 6.26
C TRP A 120 4.22 22.68 6.90
N VAL A 121 4.04 21.66 6.07
CA VAL A 121 3.83 20.28 6.47
C VAL A 121 4.89 19.36 5.88
N GLU A 122 5.05 18.20 6.52
CA GLU A 122 5.84 17.08 6.04
C GLU A 122 4.90 15.89 5.84
N GLN A 123 4.88 15.33 4.63
CA GLN A 123 4.06 14.17 4.31
C GLN A 123 4.54 12.96 5.13
N ASN A 124 3.62 12.21 5.72
CA ASN A 124 3.95 10.99 6.45
C ASN A 124 3.85 9.79 5.51
N GLU A 125 4.97 9.15 5.18
CA GLU A 125 4.96 7.96 4.33
C GLU A 125 4.09 6.83 4.91
N ASN A 126 4.08 6.67 6.24
CA ASN A 126 3.27 5.65 6.90
C ASN A 126 1.77 5.92 6.78
N HIS A 127 1.36 7.09 6.31
CA HIS A 127 -0.04 7.30 5.96
C HIS A 127 -0.49 6.31 4.87
N ASN A 128 0.40 5.83 4.01
CA ASN A 128 0.09 4.84 2.98
C ASN A 128 0.59 3.45 3.39
N ASN A 129 0.00 2.42 2.78
CA ASN A 129 0.40 1.02 3.00
C ASN A 129 0.65 0.25 1.69
N ILE A 130 0.45 0.90 0.53
CA ILE A 130 0.97 0.48 -0.76
C ILE A 130 1.75 1.63 -1.38
N PHE A 131 2.97 1.35 -1.82
CA PHE A 131 3.91 2.33 -2.35
C PHE A 131 4.23 2.01 -3.80
N ILE A 132 4.11 3.02 -4.66
CA ILE A 132 4.30 2.88 -6.10
C ILE A 132 5.36 3.86 -6.58
N LYS A 133 6.39 3.35 -7.24
CA LYS A 133 7.38 4.16 -7.96
C LYS A 133 7.30 3.89 -9.44
N PHE A 134 7.36 4.95 -10.24
CA PHE A 134 7.32 4.88 -11.70
C PHE A 134 8.72 5.09 -12.27
N PHE A 135 9.04 4.35 -13.32
CA PHE A 135 10.28 4.50 -14.06
C PHE A 135 9.98 4.56 -15.55
N ILE A 136 10.65 5.46 -16.25
CA ILE A 136 10.61 5.58 -17.71
C ILE A 136 11.96 5.17 -18.28
N LYS A 137 11.96 4.38 -19.35
CA LYS A 137 13.18 4.04 -20.10
C LYS A 137 13.45 5.06 -21.19
N ARG A 138 14.61 5.72 -21.15
CA ARG A 138 15.11 6.59 -22.23
C ARG A 138 16.53 6.18 -22.59
N ASN A 139 16.81 6.04 -23.88
CA ASN A 139 18.12 5.58 -24.38
C ASN A 139 18.61 4.28 -23.71
N GLY A 140 17.67 3.37 -23.39
CA GLY A 140 17.98 2.08 -22.75
C GLY A 140 18.11 2.12 -21.23
N VAL A 141 18.06 3.29 -20.59
CA VAL A 141 18.25 3.45 -19.13
C VAL A 141 16.95 3.86 -18.46
N PHE A 142 16.61 3.25 -17.32
CA PHE A 142 15.48 3.67 -16.49
C PHE A 142 15.85 4.84 -15.59
N THR A 143 14.98 5.84 -15.57
CA THR A 143 15.00 6.94 -14.60
C THR A 143 13.65 7.01 -13.90
N GLU A 144 13.66 7.28 -12.59
CA GLU A 144 12.44 7.46 -11.82
C GLU A 144 11.65 8.67 -12.35
N PHE A 145 10.35 8.47 -12.57
CA PHE A 145 9.40 9.54 -12.82
C PHE A 145 8.72 9.89 -11.51
N ARG A 146 9.19 10.96 -10.88
CA ARG A 146 8.75 11.41 -9.55
C ARG A 146 7.51 12.27 -9.69
N TRP A 147 6.37 11.77 -9.22
CA TRP A 147 5.08 12.46 -9.27
C TRP A 147 5.01 13.65 -8.29
N GLU A 148 5.91 13.65 -7.31
CA GLU A 148 6.01 14.68 -6.29
C GLU A 148 6.69 15.95 -6.84
N ASP A 149 7.39 15.86 -7.97
CA ASP A 149 8.06 16.99 -8.61
C ASP A 149 7.08 17.85 -9.45
N PRO A 150 7.41 19.13 -9.71
CA PRO A 150 6.60 19.98 -10.58
C PRO A 150 6.45 19.36 -11.99
N PRO A 151 5.28 19.46 -12.64
CA PRO A 151 4.10 20.25 -12.24
C PRO A 151 3.03 19.46 -11.45
N TYR A 152 3.30 18.21 -11.05
CA TYR A 152 2.25 17.29 -10.62
C TYR A 152 1.93 17.36 -9.12
N PHE A 153 2.97 17.36 -8.27
CA PHE A 153 2.83 17.41 -6.81
C PHE A 153 1.82 16.39 -6.27
N THR A 154 1.96 15.13 -6.68
CA THR A 154 1.07 14.03 -6.30
C THR A 154 1.84 12.74 -6.09
N THR A 155 1.15 11.66 -5.73
CA THR A 155 1.72 10.32 -5.68
C THR A 155 0.63 9.31 -6.02
N PHE A 156 1.04 8.13 -6.48
CA PHE A 156 0.16 6.97 -6.66
C PHE A 156 0.36 5.92 -5.58
N SER A 157 1.14 6.23 -4.54
CA SER A 157 1.09 5.49 -3.28
C SER A 157 -0.25 5.75 -2.59
N GLY A 158 -0.76 4.76 -1.87
CA GLY A 158 -2.11 4.85 -1.29
C GLY A 158 -2.38 3.88 -0.15
N ARG A 159 -3.67 3.74 0.14
CA ARG A 159 -4.18 2.81 1.15
C ARG A 159 -4.99 1.68 0.49
N PHE A 160 -4.76 0.45 0.93
CA PHE A 160 -5.70 -0.66 0.77
C PHE A 160 -6.33 -1.00 2.13
N PRO A 161 -7.61 -1.46 2.14
CA PRO A 161 -8.35 -1.76 3.36
C PRO A 161 -7.76 -2.97 4.08
N ARG A 162 -8.09 -3.13 5.38
CA ARG A 162 -7.71 -4.31 6.15
C ARG A 162 -8.17 -5.58 5.45
N ILE A 163 -7.27 -6.56 5.33
CA ILE A 163 -7.61 -7.88 4.78
C ILE A 163 -8.48 -8.66 5.78
N LEU A 164 -8.19 -8.50 7.08
CA LEU A 164 -8.96 -9.08 8.18
C LEU A 164 -9.65 -8.00 9.00
N ASN A 165 -10.93 -8.21 9.30
CA ASN A 165 -11.73 -7.32 10.16
C ASN A 165 -11.64 -7.67 11.65
N ASN A 166 -11.05 -8.82 11.98
CA ASN A 166 -10.84 -9.24 13.37
C ASN A 166 -9.41 -8.88 13.81
N ASN A 167 -9.18 -8.87 15.12
CA ASN A 167 -7.86 -8.66 15.70
C ASN A 167 -7.17 -9.99 16.05
N GLN A 168 -7.71 -11.12 15.59
CA GLN A 168 -7.11 -12.43 15.79
C GLN A 168 -6.13 -12.65 14.66
N GLY A 169 -4.84 -12.58 14.99
CA GLY A 169 -3.79 -12.80 14.00
C GLY A 169 -3.89 -14.21 13.42
N GLN A 170 -3.85 -14.29 12.10
CA GLN A 170 -3.88 -15.55 11.36
C GLN A 170 -3.16 -15.39 10.03
N PRO A 171 -2.50 -16.44 9.52
CA PRO A 171 -1.85 -16.39 8.22
C PRO A 171 -2.84 -16.08 7.10
N VAL A 172 -2.45 -15.18 6.20
CA VAL A 172 -3.24 -14.78 5.03
C VAL A 172 -2.39 -14.79 3.76
N GLU A 173 -2.99 -15.26 2.68
CA GLU A 173 -2.48 -15.10 1.32
C GLU A 173 -3.61 -14.75 0.36
N GLY A 174 -3.24 -14.10 -0.74
CA GLY A 174 -4.19 -13.73 -1.78
C GLY A 174 -3.56 -12.77 -2.78
N SER A 175 -4.41 -12.11 -3.56
CA SER A 175 -3.97 -11.13 -4.56
C SER A 175 -4.66 -9.79 -4.32
N LEU A 176 -3.86 -8.72 -4.25
CA LEU A 176 -4.31 -7.35 -4.17
C LEU A 176 -4.36 -6.75 -5.57
N GLN A 177 -5.52 -6.23 -5.98
CA GLN A 177 -5.65 -5.43 -7.19
C GLN A 177 -5.73 -3.94 -6.82
N TYR A 178 -4.83 -3.13 -7.39
CA TYR A 178 -4.75 -1.70 -7.10
C TYR A 178 -4.89 -0.90 -8.41
N ALA A 179 -5.87 0.01 -8.46
CA ALA A 179 -6.18 0.81 -9.63
C ALA A 179 -5.78 2.26 -9.40
N MET A 180 -4.86 2.76 -10.22
CA MET A 180 -4.38 4.13 -10.21
C MET A 180 -5.11 4.92 -11.29
N LEU A 181 -5.88 5.93 -10.88
CA LEU A 181 -6.72 6.73 -11.77
C LEU A 181 -6.00 8.01 -12.21
N SER A 182 -5.97 8.29 -13.51
CA SER A 182 -5.42 9.54 -14.04
C SER A 182 -5.99 9.87 -15.40
N PHE A 183 -6.25 11.16 -15.66
CA PHE A 183 -6.52 11.66 -17.01
C PHE A 183 -5.23 11.81 -17.85
N GLY A 184 -4.07 11.66 -17.21
CA GLY A 184 -2.76 11.93 -17.81
C GLY A 184 -2.02 10.70 -18.34
N TRP A 185 -2.51 9.46 -18.11
CA TRP A 185 -1.73 8.26 -18.46
C TRP A 185 -1.27 8.25 -19.91
N GLU A 186 -2.20 8.43 -20.85
CA GLU A 186 -1.86 8.46 -22.28
C GLU A 186 -1.09 9.70 -22.72
N SER A 187 -1.26 10.85 -22.07
CA SER A 187 -0.53 12.06 -22.47
C SER A 187 0.90 12.06 -21.95
N ILE A 188 1.12 11.48 -20.78
CA ILE A 188 2.42 11.45 -20.10
C ILE A 188 3.28 10.29 -20.61
N PHE A 189 2.72 9.08 -20.74
CA PHE A 189 3.49 7.86 -21.07
C PHE A 189 3.23 7.29 -22.47
N ARG A 190 2.63 8.06 -23.38
CA ARG A 190 2.22 7.58 -24.72
C ARG A 190 3.26 6.71 -25.43
N ASN A 191 4.49 7.19 -25.43
CA ASN A 191 5.61 6.66 -26.21
C ASN A 191 6.73 6.12 -25.32
N ASP A 192 6.49 6.07 -24.01
CA ASP A 192 7.49 5.66 -23.03
C ASP A 192 7.34 4.17 -22.72
N THR A 193 8.47 3.49 -22.56
CA THR A 193 8.50 2.20 -21.89
C THR A 193 8.55 2.45 -20.39
N ILE A 194 7.55 1.96 -19.68
CA ILE A 194 7.39 2.12 -18.25
C ILE A 194 7.70 0.83 -17.51
N ARG A 195 8.19 0.99 -16.29
CA ARG A 195 8.24 -0.03 -15.25
C ARG A 195 7.70 0.60 -13.97
N ILE A 196 7.02 -0.18 -13.15
CA ILE A 196 6.66 0.24 -11.81
C ILE A 196 7.31 -0.67 -10.78
N ASP A 197 7.70 -0.10 -9.65
CA ASP A 197 8.10 -0.85 -8.47
C ASP A 197 7.03 -0.70 -7.40
N VAL A 198 6.67 -1.81 -6.77
CA VAL A 198 5.60 -1.92 -5.77
C VAL A 198 6.17 -2.45 -4.47
N GLN A 199 5.70 -1.89 -3.35
CA GLN A 199 5.96 -2.38 -2.00
C GLN A 199 4.69 -2.21 -1.17
N ILE A 200 4.46 -3.08 -0.19
CA ILE A 200 3.40 -2.91 0.81
C ILE A 200 3.98 -2.81 2.22
N GLN A 201 3.18 -2.31 3.15
CA GLN A 201 3.53 -2.23 4.57
C GLN A 201 2.37 -2.74 5.42
N ASP A 202 2.71 -3.50 6.46
CA ASP A 202 1.76 -3.98 7.45
C ASP A 202 1.41 -2.90 8.51
N ARG A 203 0.59 -3.25 9.50
CA ARG A 203 0.23 -2.32 10.58
C ARG A 203 1.32 -2.19 11.64
N ALA A 204 2.26 -3.13 11.72
CA ALA A 204 3.46 -3.05 12.54
C ALA A 204 4.60 -2.21 11.91
N LEU A 205 4.37 -1.62 10.74
CA LEU A 205 5.31 -0.81 9.96
C LEU A 205 6.46 -1.61 9.31
N ASN A 206 6.32 -2.93 9.15
CA ASN A 206 7.26 -3.72 8.36
C ASN A 206 6.92 -3.60 6.87
N ARG A 207 7.95 -3.34 6.06
CA ARG A 207 7.82 -3.22 4.61
C ARG A 207 8.20 -4.52 3.92
N SER A 208 7.44 -4.86 2.88
CA SER A 208 7.70 -6.05 2.07
C SER A 208 9.00 -5.94 1.27
N ASN A 209 9.37 -7.04 0.62
CA ASN A 209 10.24 -6.98 -0.54
C ASN A 209 9.65 -6.05 -1.62
N VAL A 210 10.51 -5.45 -2.43
CA VAL A 210 10.09 -4.67 -3.60
C VAL A 210 9.93 -5.61 -4.80
N VAL A 211 8.83 -5.45 -5.53
CA VAL A 211 8.60 -6.19 -6.79
C VAL A 211 8.45 -5.22 -7.95
N SER A 212 9.05 -5.55 -9.08
CA SER A 212 8.97 -4.75 -10.29
C SER A 212 8.03 -5.38 -11.30
N SER A 213 7.29 -4.54 -12.03
CA SER A 213 6.56 -4.99 -13.21
C SER A 213 7.53 -5.40 -14.33
N PRO A 214 7.05 -6.14 -15.35
CA PRO A 214 7.72 -6.18 -16.64
C PRO A 214 7.86 -4.77 -17.24
N GLU A 215 8.81 -4.61 -18.15
CA GLU A 215 8.94 -3.40 -18.96
C GLU A 215 7.91 -3.41 -20.08
N VAL A 216 7.03 -2.41 -20.13
CA VAL A 216 5.93 -2.37 -21.11
C VAL A 216 5.65 -0.95 -21.58
N THR A 217 4.95 -0.82 -22.70
CA THR A 217 4.26 0.40 -23.12
C THR A 217 2.78 0.31 -22.76
N LEU A 218 2.09 1.44 -22.59
CA LEU A 218 0.65 1.44 -22.30
C LEU A 218 -0.18 0.67 -23.35
N ASN A 219 0.24 0.69 -24.62
CA ASN A 219 -0.44 -0.03 -25.68
C ASN A 219 -0.34 -1.56 -25.54
N GLN A 220 0.78 -2.08 -25.05
CA GLN A 220 0.97 -3.53 -24.86
C GLN A 220 0.07 -4.10 -23.77
N ILE A 221 -0.21 -3.30 -22.74
CA ILE A 221 -1.04 -3.71 -21.60
C ILE A 221 -2.47 -3.18 -21.68
N ARG A 222 -2.86 -2.58 -22.81
CA ARG A 222 -4.22 -2.04 -22.98
C ARG A 222 -5.23 -3.18 -23.02
N ARG A 223 -6.22 -3.13 -22.14
CA ARG A 223 -7.39 -4.02 -22.19
C ARG A 223 -8.26 -3.61 -23.37
N THR A 224 -8.61 -4.57 -24.22
CA THR A 224 -9.64 -4.38 -25.24
C THR A 224 -10.96 -4.13 -24.53
N ALA A 225 -11.73 -3.12 -24.97
CA ALA A 225 -13.11 -2.96 -24.54
C ALA A 225 -13.85 -4.28 -24.82
N ARG A 226 -14.48 -4.86 -23.80
CA ARG A 226 -15.42 -5.97 -23.99
C ARG A 226 -16.75 -5.42 -24.52
#